data_AF-A0A7C9EH68-F1
#
_entry.id   AF-A0A7C9EH68-F1
#
_cell.length_a   1.000
_cell.length_b   1.000
_cell.length_c   1.000
_cell.angle_alpha   90.00
_cell.angle_beta   90.00
_cell.angle_gamma   90.00
#
_symmetry.space_group_name_H-M   'P 1'
#
loop_
_entity.id
_entity.type
_entity.pdbx_description
1 polymer ?
#
loop_
_entity_poly.entity_id
_entity_poly.type
_entity_poly.pdbx_seq_one_letter_code
_entity_poly.pdbx_strand_id
1 'polypeptide(L)'
;MSSLSSSSTMETKTSDSDDEETISDSFICCVCLDILYKPVVLECGHVSCFWCVHRSMSNLRESHCPICRNAYRHFPTVCKMLHFLLLKMYPLAYKRRGKQILEMEKKRGCFS
;
A
#
# COMPACT_ATOMS: atom_id res chain seq x y z
N MET A 1 9.40 -12.86 52.26
CA MET A 1 10.23 -13.31 51.13
C MET A 1 9.63 -12.65 49.89
N SER A 2 9.84 -11.34 49.70
CA SER A 2 11.05 -10.78 49.09
C SER A 2 11.30 -11.50 47.76
N SER A 3 11.10 -10.88 46.59
CA SER A 3 11.80 -9.66 46.22
C SER A 3 11.07 -8.84 45.17
N LEU A 4 11.10 -7.53 45.38
CA LEU A 4 10.97 -6.49 44.36
C LEU A 4 12.20 -6.51 43.45
N SER A 5 12.01 -6.17 42.17
CA SER A 5 13.01 -5.40 41.42
C SER A 5 12.29 -4.52 40.39
N SER A 6 12.22 -3.23 40.72
CA SER A 6 11.92 -2.12 39.83
C SER A 6 13.04 -1.96 38.79
N SER A 7 12.68 -1.63 37.55
CA SER A 7 13.54 -0.86 36.65
C SER A 7 12.68 0.14 35.88
N SER A 8 12.98 1.42 36.13
CA SER A 8 12.36 2.62 35.60
C SER A 8 12.71 2.91 34.14
N THR A 9 11.99 3.90 33.60
CA THR A 9 12.35 4.83 32.49
C THR A 9 12.23 4.25 31.06
N MET A 10 11.60 4.89 30.07
CA MET A 10 11.25 6.30 29.87
C MET A 10 9.94 6.42 29.09
N GLU A 11 9.01 7.23 29.59
CA GLU A 11 7.89 7.74 28.80
C GLU A 11 8.47 8.63 27.70
N THR A 12 8.39 8.17 26.44
CA THR A 12 8.45 9.09 25.31
C THR A 12 7.01 9.42 24.94
N LYS A 13 6.47 10.45 25.58
CA LYS A 13 5.28 11.16 25.10
C LYS A 13 5.63 11.82 23.78
N THR A 14 5.24 11.19 22.68
CA THR A 14 4.88 11.91 21.45
C THR A 14 3.37 11.87 21.37
N SER A 15 2.74 12.95 21.81
CA SER A 15 1.33 13.22 21.56
C SER A 15 1.16 13.53 20.07
N ASP A 16 0.67 12.56 19.31
CA ASP A 16 -0.14 12.80 18.11
C ASP A 16 -1.27 11.78 18.17
N SER A 17 -2.51 12.26 18.08
CA SER A 17 -3.73 11.51 18.37
C SER A 17 -3.86 10.23 17.54
N ASP A 18 -4.07 9.09 18.22
CA ASP A 18 -4.42 7.80 17.63
C ASP A 18 -5.82 7.84 16.98
N ASP A 19 -5.91 8.43 15.80
CA ASP A 19 -7.00 8.17 14.86
C ASP A 19 -6.57 6.99 13.97
N GLU A 20 -6.59 5.77 14.52
CA GLU A 20 -6.33 4.56 13.73
C GLU A 20 -7.53 4.27 12.81
N GLU A 21 -7.41 4.63 11.53
CA GLU A 21 -8.42 4.32 10.52
C GLU A 21 -8.49 2.79 10.29
N THR A 22 -9.61 2.17 10.67
CA THR A 22 -9.89 0.76 10.33
C THR A 22 -10.25 0.64 8.85
N ILE A 23 -9.34 0.08 8.06
CA ILE A 23 -9.49 -0.05 6.60
C ILE A 23 -10.25 -1.33 6.29
N SER A 24 -11.27 -1.26 5.44
CA SER A 24 -11.93 -2.48 4.94
C SER A 24 -10.95 -3.36 4.16
N ASP A 25 -11.00 -4.67 4.38
CA ASP A 25 -10.20 -5.66 3.65
C ASP A 25 -10.36 -5.57 2.13
N SER A 26 -11.51 -5.06 1.65
CA SER A 26 -11.77 -4.82 0.22
C SER A 26 -10.82 -3.78 -0.39
N PHE A 27 -10.15 -2.98 0.43
CA PHE A 27 -9.21 -1.94 0.00
C PHE A 27 -7.76 -2.25 0.36
N ILE A 28 -7.48 -3.47 0.82
CA ILE A 28 -6.12 -3.96 1.09
C ILE A 28 -5.57 -4.64 -0.15
N CYS A 29 -4.35 -4.27 -0.54
CA CYS A 29 -3.65 -4.89 -1.64
C CYS A 29 -3.14 -6.28 -1.24
N CYS A 30 -3.60 -7.34 -1.91
CA CYS A 30 -3.17 -8.73 -1.63
C CYS A 30 -1.66 -8.99 -1.85
N VAL A 31 -0.95 -8.08 -2.52
CA VAL A 31 0.49 -8.22 -2.81
C VAL A 31 1.36 -7.63 -1.70
N CYS A 32 1.02 -6.44 -1.20
CA CYS A 32 1.84 -5.75 -0.19
C CYS A 32 1.19 -5.68 1.20
N LEU A 33 -0.03 -6.19 1.34
CA LEU A 33 -0.79 -6.26 2.59
C LEU A 33 -0.96 -4.88 3.27
N ASP A 34 -1.13 -3.84 2.47
CA ASP A 34 -1.38 -2.46 2.91
C ASP A 34 -2.47 -1.86 2.01
N ILE A 35 -3.00 -0.70 2.37
CA ILE A 35 -4.03 -0.01 1.58
C ILE A 35 -3.62 0.15 0.11
N LEU A 36 -4.57 -0.06 -0.79
CA LEU A 36 -4.41 0.19 -2.21
C LEU A 36 -3.98 1.64 -2.46
N TYR A 37 -2.77 1.83 -3.01
CA TYR A 37 -2.24 3.13 -3.37
C TYR A 37 -2.00 3.21 -4.87
N LYS A 38 -2.56 4.26 -5.51
CA LYS A 38 -2.68 4.37 -6.96
C LYS A 38 -3.19 3.04 -7.55
N PRO A 39 -4.42 2.62 -7.19
CA PRO A 39 -4.94 1.31 -7.56
C PRO A 39 -5.03 1.15 -9.08
N VAL A 40 -4.68 -0.04 -9.55
CA VAL A 40 -4.77 -0.48 -10.94
C VAL A 40 -5.73 -1.66 -10.99
N VAL A 41 -6.70 -1.61 -11.90
CA VAL A 41 -7.66 -2.68 -12.14
C VAL A 41 -7.20 -3.44 -13.38
N LEU A 42 -6.89 -4.72 -13.23
CA LEU A 42 -6.49 -5.59 -14.33
C LEU A 42 -7.70 -6.12 -15.08
N GLU A 43 -7.52 -6.56 -16.33
CA GLU A 43 -8.60 -7.13 -17.17
C GLU A 43 -9.29 -8.33 -16.52
N CYS A 44 -8.58 -9.07 -15.67
CA CYS A 44 -9.13 -10.16 -14.86
C CYS A 44 -9.98 -9.70 -13.66
N GLY A 45 -10.18 -8.40 -13.45
CA GLY A 45 -10.96 -7.83 -12.35
C GLY A 45 -10.19 -7.61 -11.04
N HIS A 46 -9.00 -8.19 -10.88
CA HIS A 46 -8.20 -7.98 -9.68
C HIS A 46 -7.63 -6.57 -9.59
N VAL A 47 -7.59 -6.05 -8.36
CA VAL A 47 -7.08 -4.71 -8.06
C VAL A 47 -5.78 -4.82 -7.26
N SER A 48 -4.79 -4.01 -7.60
CA SER A 48 -3.50 -3.96 -6.89
C SER A 48 -2.89 -2.56 -6.98
N CYS A 49 -1.91 -2.24 -6.12
CA CYS A 49 -1.18 -0.97 -6.23
C CYS A 49 -0.41 -0.90 -7.56
N PHE A 50 -0.25 0.30 -8.12
CA PHE A 50 0.56 0.54 -9.32
C PHE A 50 1.91 -0.19 -9.27
N TRP A 51 2.69 0.04 -8.20
CA TRP A 51 4.01 -0.56 -8.06
C TRP A 51 3.98 -2.07 -7.82
N CYS A 52 2.88 -2.63 -7.29
CA CYS A 52 2.74 -4.07 -7.14
C CYS A 52 2.56 -4.73 -8.50
N VAL A 53 1.74 -4.16 -9.38
CA VAL A 53 1.56 -4.65 -10.76
C VAL A 53 2.83 -4.41 -11.58
N HIS A 54 3.44 -3.23 -11.49
CA HIS A 54 4.67 -2.92 -12.24
C HIS A 54 5.81 -3.89 -11.89
N ARG A 55 5.94 -4.28 -10.61
CA ARG A 55 6.98 -5.24 -10.20
C ARG A 55 6.72 -6.67 -10.66
N SER A 56 5.47 -7.04 -10.95
CA SER A 56 5.15 -8.36 -11.50
C SER A 56 5.23 -8.40 -13.03
N MET A 57 5.50 -7.27 -13.70
CA MET A 57 5.68 -7.24 -15.15
C MET A 57 6.94 -7.98 -15.58
N SER A 58 6.84 -8.62 -16.74
CA SER A 58 8.00 -9.16 -17.44
C SER A 58 8.38 -8.22 -18.59
N ASN A 59 9.67 -7.89 -18.70
CA ASN A 59 10.21 -7.12 -19.82
C ASN A 59 10.47 -7.98 -21.08
N LEU A 60 10.52 -9.31 -20.92
CA LEU A 60 10.93 -10.26 -21.97
C LEU A 60 9.80 -11.21 -22.38
N ARG A 61 8.72 -11.29 -21.59
CA ARG A 61 7.59 -12.22 -21.76
C ARG A 61 6.27 -11.49 -21.50
N GLU A 62 5.16 -12.19 -21.71
CA GLU A 62 3.84 -11.70 -21.35
C GLU A 62 3.76 -11.40 -19.83
N SER A 63 3.12 -10.30 -19.49
CA SER A 63 2.90 -9.92 -18.09
C SER A 63 1.66 -10.62 -17.55
N HIS A 64 1.69 -10.96 -16.26
CA HIS A 64 0.62 -11.75 -15.63
C HIS A 64 0.17 -11.08 -14.34
N CYS A 65 -1.13 -11.19 -14.04
CA CYS A 65 -1.71 -10.69 -12.82
C CYS A 65 -0.95 -11.26 -11.60
N PRO A 66 -0.53 -10.43 -10.63
CA PRO A 66 0.18 -10.91 -9.45
C PRO A 66 -0.68 -11.78 -8.52
N ILE A 67 -1.98 -11.83 -8.74
CA ILE A 67 -2.95 -12.58 -7.92
C ILE A 67 -3.33 -13.90 -8.61
N CYS A 68 -3.98 -13.84 -9.78
CA CYS A 68 -4.50 -15.04 -10.45
C CYS A 68 -3.64 -15.55 -11.62
N ARG A 69 -2.56 -14.83 -11.97
CA ARG A 69 -1.70 -15.14 -13.13
C ARG A 69 -2.40 -15.12 -14.49
N ASN A 70 -3.56 -14.48 -14.64
CA ASN A 70 -4.09 -14.21 -15.97
C ASN A 70 -3.16 -13.24 -16.71
N ALA A 71 -2.87 -13.55 -17.97
CA ALA A 71 -2.08 -12.72 -18.86
C ALA A 71 -2.76 -11.36 -19.13
N TYR A 72 -1.94 -10.32 -19.31
CA TYR A 72 -2.38 -9.02 -19.82
C TYR A 72 -1.29 -8.40 -20.70
N ARG A 73 -1.73 -7.65 -21.72
CA ARG A 73 -0.82 -7.13 -22.76
C ARG A 73 -0.44 -5.66 -22.58
N HIS A 74 -1.34 -4.87 -21.99
CA HIS A 74 -1.12 -3.45 -21.77
C HIS A 74 -1.09 -3.14 -20.28
N PHE A 75 -0.15 -2.28 -19.86
CA PHE A 75 -0.12 -1.86 -18.48
C PHE A 75 -1.35 -0.99 -18.18
N PRO A 76 -2.22 -1.38 -17.23
CA PRO A 76 -3.45 -0.65 -17.00
C PRO A 76 -3.15 0.66 -16.27
N THR A 77 -3.95 1.68 -16.55
CA THR A 77 -3.82 2.98 -15.92
C THR A 77 -4.34 2.95 -14.48
N VAL A 78 -3.93 3.93 -13.68
CA VAL A 78 -4.47 4.12 -12.33
C VAL A 78 -5.97 4.41 -12.43
N CYS A 79 -6.77 3.63 -11.69
CA CYS A 79 -8.20 3.85 -11.54
C CYS A 79 -8.44 5.11 -10.69
N LYS A 80 -8.63 6.25 -11.37
CA LYS A 80 -8.80 7.57 -10.72
C LYS A 80 -9.98 7.60 -9.75
N MET A 81 -11.09 6.91 -10.06
CA MET A 81 -12.25 6.85 -9.18
C MET A 81 -11.89 6.21 -7.84
N LEU A 82 -11.25 5.04 -7.85
CA LEU A 82 -10.85 4.36 -6.63
C LEU A 82 -9.74 5.12 -5.90
N HIS A 83 -8.80 5.74 -6.63
CA HIS A 83 -7.80 6.62 -6.05
C HIS A 83 -8.42 7.76 -5.22
N PHE A 84 -9.37 8.51 -5.79
CA PHE A 84 -10.01 9.62 -5.08
C PHE A 84 -10.97 9.14 -3.99
N LEU A 85 -11.62 7.98 -4.17
CA LEU A 85 -12.46 7.38 -3.14
C LEU A 85 -11.63 7.06 -1.89
N LEU A 86 -10.50 6.36 -2.06
CA LEU A 86 -9.62 5.98 -0.95
C LEU A 86 -8.99 7.20 -0.28
N LEU A 87 -8.61 8.21 -1.07
CA LEU A 87 -8.11 9.47 -0.53
C LEU A 87 -9.13 10.18 0.38
N LYS A 88 -10.42 10.05 0.08
CA LYS A 88 -11.51 10.65 0.88
C LYS A 88 -11.94 9.80 2.07
N MET A 89 -12.01 8.47 1.87
CA MET A 89 -12.51 7.55 2.90
C MET A 89 -11.46 7.20 3.96
N TYR A 90 -10.20 7.08 3.56
CA TYR A 90 -9.09 6.69 4.44
C TYR A 90 -7.90 7.66 4.28
N PRO A 91 -8.11 8.98 4.52
CA PRO A 91 -7.10 9.99 4.27
C PRO A 91 -5.80 9.77 5.05
N LEU A 92 -5.85 9.28 6.29
CA LEU A 92 -4.64 9.07 7.09
C LEU A 92 -3.84 7.89 6.55
N ALA A 93 -4.49 6.74 6.33
CA ALA A 93 -3.84 5.55 5.79
C ALA A 93 -3.29 5.80 4.38
N TYR A 94 -4.06 6.47 3.52
CA TYR A 94 -3.66 6.76 2.15
C TYR A 94 -2.45 7.71 2.08
N LYS A 95 -2.43 8.76 2.92
CA LYS A 95 -1.27 9.69 3.02
C LYS A 95 -0.03 9.00 3.60
N ARG A 96 -0.19 8.17 4.63
CA ARG A 96 0.90 7.35 5.18
C ARG A 96 1.53 6.50 4.08
N ARG A 97 0.70 5.78 3.32
CA ARG A 97 1.18 4.95 2.21
C ARG A 97 1.86 5.77 1.12
N GLY A 98 1.34 6.96 0.82
CA GLY A 98 1.96 7.89 -0.13
C GLY A 98 3.37 8.32 0.27
N LYS A 99 3.63 8.60 1.56
CA LYS A 99 4.98 8.92 2.05
C LYS A 99 5.95 7.74 1.86
N GLN A 100 5.52 6.53 2.21
CA GLN A 100 6.33 5.31 2.04
C GLN A 100 6.70 5.06 0.56
N ILE A 101 5.73 5.24 -0.34
CA ILE A 101 5.97 5.10 -1.79
C ILE A 101 6.91 6.20 -2.28
N LEU A 102 6.73 7.45 -1.88
CA LEU A 102 7.60 8.55 -2.29
C LEU A 102 9.06 8.33 -1.87
N GLU A 103 9.29 7.85 -0.65
CA GLU A 103 10.64 7.50 -0.18
C GLU A 103 11.27 6.39 -1.03
N MET A 104 10.49 5.37 -1.39
CA MET A 104 10.92 4.30 -2.28
C MET A 104 11.23 4.81 -3.69
N GLU A 105 10.38 5.67 -4.26
CA GLU A 105 10.56 6.27 -5.59
C GLU A 105 11.82 7.13 -5.64
N LYS A 106 12.06 7.98 -4.62
CA LYS A 106 13.28 8.77 -4.48
C LYS A 106 14.53 7.91 -4.44
N LYS A 107 14.51 6.81 -3.68
CA LYS A 107 15.65 5.86 -3.59
C LYS A 107 15.94 5.18 -4.93
N ARG A 108 14.92 4.97 -5.76
CA ARG A 108 15.03 4.27 -7.05
C ARG A 108 15.23 5.22 -8.25
N GLY A 109 14.92 6.51 -8.10
CA GLY A 109 14.92 7.49 -9.19
C GLY A 109 13.81 7.26 -10.22
N CYS A 110 12.71 6.59 -9.85
CA CYS A 110 11.60 6.26 -10.75
C CYS A 110 10.26 6.50 -10.06
N PHE A 111 9.33 7.20 -10.73
CA PHE A 111 8.07 7.68 -10.15
C PHE A 111 6.86 7.13 -10.91
N SER A 112 5.82 6.78 -10.15
CA SER A 112 4.53 6.31 -10.65
C SER A 112 3.54 7.43 -11.00
#